data_AF-A0A954A1N3-F1
#
_entry.id   AF-A0A954A1N3-F1
#
_cell.length_a   1.000
_cell.length_b   1.000
_cell.length_c   1.000
_cell.angle_alpha   90.00
_cell.angle_beta   90.00
_cell.angle_gamma   90.00
#
_symmetry.space_group_name_H-M   'P 1'
#
loop_
_entity.id
_entity.type
_entity.pdbx_description
1 polymer ?
#
loop_
_entity_poly.entity_id
_entity_poly.type
_entity_poly.pdbx_seq_one_letter_code
_entity_poly.pdbx_strand_id
1 'polypeptide(L)'
;ARGELVAMLDADDECIAERLALQCDAMERDPQLAVLGGQLLAIDEQGRALGTRAYPLTHEEIVSQMPRFNPIAQPSVVVRAAVVHEAGGYRARTCEDYDLWSRLAVRGARFANHPQILVRYRLHAASMKRRKLRASLRDTVAIKREHWRSVLGFRGHLRIAGECALLCLPAAVVTHLFRRLSFRPVDAP
;
A
#
# COMPACT_ATOMS: atom_id res chain seq x y z
N ALA A 1 -18.42 9.82 -2.95
CA ALA A 1 -18.52 10.22 -1.52
C ALA A 1 -18.76 11.72 -1.45
N ARG A 2 -19.36 12.24 -0.36
CA ARG A 2 -19.58 13.68 -0.12
C ARG A 2 -18.94 14.21 1.18
N GLY A 3 -18.31 13.33 1.96
CA GLY A 3 -17.63 13.70 3.21
C GLY A 3 -16.23 14.26 2.96
N GLU A 4 -15.71 14.98 3.94
CA GLU A 4 -14.34 15.52 3.92
C GLU A 4 -13.28 14.40 4.00
N LEU A 5 -13.58 13.36 4.77
CA LEU A 5 -12.80 12.13 4.86
C LEU A 5 -13.45 11.04 4.00
N VAL A 6 -12.62 10.31 3.27
CA VAL A 6 -13.02 9.16 2.46
C VAL A 6 -12.29 7.94 2.98
N ALA A 7 -13.06 6.96 3.46
CA ALA A 7 -12.55 5.65 3.82
C ALA A 7 -12.57 4.73 2.58
N MET A 8 -11.44 4.07 2.31
CA MET A 8 -11.31 3.07 1.26
C MET A 8 -11.55 1.68 1.86
N LEU A 9 -12.27 0.81 1.15
CA LEU A 9 -12.41 -0.60 1.50
C LEU A 9 -12.67 -1.37 0.21
N ASP A 10 -11.89 -2.42 -0.02
CA ASP A 10 -12.09 -3.31 -1.15
C ASP A 10 -13.28 -4.23 -0.89
N ALA A 11 -14.01 -4.62 -1.94
CA ALA A 11 -15.32 -5.28 -1.81
C ALA A 11 -15.27 -6.68 -1.17
N ASP A 12 -14.09 -7.30 -1.15
CA ASP A 12 -13.80 -8.65 -0.63
C ASP A 12 -13.12 -8.64 0.74
N ASP A 13 -12.84 -7.46 1.30
CA ASP A 13 -12.19 -7.26 2.58
C ASP A 13 -13.17 -7.00 3.73
N GLU A 14 -12.74 -7.29 4.96
CA GLU A 14 -13.50 -7.01 6.18
C GLU A 14 -12.73 -6.01 7.05
N CYS A 15 -13.37 -4.96 7.56
CA CYS A 15 -12.76 -4.07 8.56
C CYS A 15 -13.20 -4.40 9.99
N ILE A 16 -12.37 -4.07 10.98
CA ILE A 16 -12.80 -4.13 12.38
C ILE A 16 -13.89 -3.10 12.66
N ALA A 17 -14.75 -3.36 13.66
CA ALA A 17 -15.90 -2.52 13.96
C ALA A 17 -15.50 -1.09 14.33
N GLU A 18 -14.37 -0.94 15.02
CA GLU A 18 -13.86 0.33 15.55
C GLU A 18 -13.03 1.11 14.53
N ARG A 19 -12.81 0.58 13.31
CA ARG A 19 -11.88 1.13 12.33
C ARG A 19 -12.11 2.62 12.09
N LEU A 20 -13.35 2.99 11.76
CA LEU A 20 -13.67 4.37 11.41
C LEU A 20 -13.53 5.31 12.61
N ALA A 21 -13.94 4.89 13.81
CA ALA A 21 -13.78 5.69 15.02
C ALA A 21 -12.30 5.98 15.29
N LEU A 22 -11.45 4.95 15.26
CA LEU A 22 -9.99 5.10 15.47
C LEU A 22 -9.35 6.02 14.42
N GLN A 23 -9.75 5.89 13.15
CA GLN A 23 -9.16 6.68 12.08
C GLN A 23 -9.67 8.12 12.05
N CYS A 24 -10.96 8.35 12.28
CA CYS A 24 -11.51 9.71 12.37
C CYS A 24 -10.88 10.47 13.56
N ASP A 25 -10.81 9.85 14.74
CA ASP A 25 -10.14 10.41 15.91
C ASP A 25 -8.70 10.87 15.61
N ALA A 26 -7.94 10.02 14.91
CA ALA A 26 -6.56 10.34 14.54
C ALA A 26 -6.47 11.47 13.50
N MET A 27 -7.38 11.50 12.52
CA MET A 27 -7.46 12.55 11.51
C MET A 27 -7.93 13.89 12.07
N GLU A 28 -8.75 13.89 13.13
CA GLU A 28 -9.21 15.11 13.82
C GLU A 28 -8.10 15.69 14.71
N ARG A 29 -7.34 14.85 15.40
CA ARG A 29 -6.19 15.27 16.23
C ARG A 29 -5.06 15.89 15.42
N ASP A 30 -4.93 15.51 14.14
CA ASP A 30 -3.92 16.06 13.23
C ASP A 30 -4.56 16.57 11.93
N PRO A 31 -4.99 17.85 11.88
CA PRO A 31 -5.56 18.46 10.69
C PRO A 31 -4.63 18.43 9.45
N GLN A 32 -3.32 18.32 9.65
CA GLN A 32 -2.34 18.24 8.57
C GLN A 32 -2.17 16.82 8.02
N LEU A 33 -2.61 15.79 8.76
CA LEU A 33 -2.58 14.41 8.28
C LEU A 33 -3.50 14.27 7.08
N ALA A 34 -2.92 13.92 5.93
CA ALA A 34 -3.65 13.80 4.68
C ALA A 34 -4.14 12.37 4.44
N VAL A 35 -3.30 11.38 4.74
CA VAL A 35 -3.55 9.96 4.50
C VAL A 35 -3.22 9.15 5.75
N LEU A 36 -4.18 8.38 6.24
CA LEU A 36 -4.03 7.46 7.36
C LEU A 36 -4.37 6.03 6.93
N GLY A 37 -3.37 5.15 6.90
CA GLY A 37 -3.59 3.70 6.72
C GLY A 37 -3.62 2.94 8.04
N GLY A 38 -3.52 1.62 7.97
CA GLY A 38 -3.39 0.73 9.12
C GLY A 38 -2.82 -0.62 8.74
N GLN A 39 -2.56 -1.44 9.76
CA GLN A 39 -2.00 -2.78 9.59
C GLN A 39 -3.05 -3.76 9.04
N LEU A 40 -2.59 -4.84 8.41
CA LEU A 40 -3.48 -5.84 7.81
C LEU A 40 -3.31 -7.21 8.45
N LEU A 41 -4.43 -7.94 8.57
CA LEU A 41 -4.45 -9.39 8.75
C LEU A 41 -4.78 -10.03 7.40
N ALA A 42 -3.85 -10.78 6.82
CA ALA A 42 -4.16 -11.57 5.64
C ALA A 42 -5.06 -12.74 6.02
N ILE A 43 -6.13 -12.95 5.25
CA ILE A 43 -7.08 -14.05 5.40
C ILE A 43 -7.25 -14.82 4.09
N ASP A 44 -7.60 -16.10 4.18
CA ASP A 44 -8.01 -16.89 3.02
C ASP A 44 -9.48 -16.67 2.62
N GLU A 45 -9.95 -17.42 1.63
CA GLU A 45 -11.34 -17.35 1.13
C GLU A 45 -12.37 -17.78 2.19
N GLN A 46 -11.95 -18.53 3.22
CA GLN A 46 -12.78 -18.95 4.33
C GLN A 46 -12.65 -18.02 5.55
N GLY A 47 -11.88 -16.94 5.44
CA GLY A 47 -11.66 -16.00 6.54
C GLY A 47 -10.64 -16.46 7.59
N ARG A 48 -9.90 -17.54 7.34
CA ARG A 48 -8.86 -18.02 8.26
C ARG A 48 -7.62 -17.15 8.13
N ALA A 49 -7.03 -16.81 9.27
CA ALA A 49 -5.82 -16.00 9.33
C ALA A 49 -4.63 -16.71 8.68
N LEU A 50 -3.91 -16.01 7.81
CA LEU A 50 -2.71 -16.48 7.13
C LEU A 50 -1.43 -15.81 7.65
N GLY A 51 -1.55 -14.62 8.22
CA GLY A 51 -0.42 -13.82 8.66
C GLY A 51 -0.76 -12.35 8.77
N THR A 52 0.13 -11.56 9.35
CA THR A 52 -0.02 -10.10 9.43
C THR A 52 0.92 -9.42 8.46
N ARG A 53 0.54 -8.22 8.02
CA ARG A 53 1.41 -7.33 7.25
C ARG A 53 1.51 -5.99 7.95
N ALA A 54 2.72 -5.73 8.44
CA ALA A 54 3.07 -4.49 9.10
C ALA A 54 3.59 -3.44 8.10
N TYR A 55 3.28 -2.19 8.37
CA TYR A 55 3.65 -1.01 7.61
C TYR A 55 4.29 0.03 8.55
N PRO A 56 5.25 0.84 8.05
CA PRO A 56 5.88 1.91 8.83
C PRO A 56 4.83 2.89 9.39
N LEU A 57 5.05 3.40 10.60
CA LEU A 57 4.00 4.14 11.32
C LEU A 57 4.07 5.65 11.04
N THR A 58 5.28 6.20 10.95
CA THR A 58 5.48 7.66 10.86
C THR A 58 5.61 8.14 9.43
N HIS A 59 5.39 9.44 9.22
CA HIS A 59 5.52 10.07 7.92
C HIS A 59 6.91 9.84 7.31
N GLU A 60 7.97 10.05 8.08
CA GLU A 60 9.36 9.94 7.64
C GLU A 60 9.69 8.50 7.24
N GLU A 61 9.25 7.54 8.05
CA GLU A 61 9.41 6.12 7.75
C GLU A 61 8.65 5.76 6.46
N ILE A 62 7.39 6.16 6.35
CA ILE A 62 6.55 5.91 5.18
C ILE A 62 7.20 6.47 3.91
N VAL A 63 7.56 7.76 3.90
CA VAL A 63 8.16 8.41 2.71
C VAL A 63 9.51 7.77 2.36
N SER A 64 10.35 7.45 3.35
CA SER A 64 11.64 6.78 3.11
C SER A 64 11.48 5.37 2.51
N GLN A 65 10.35 4.72 2.76
CA GLN A 65 10.00 3.40 2.22
C GLN A 65 9.18 3.47 0.93
N MET A 66 8.69 4.62 0.47
CA MET A 66 7.96 4.69 -0.81
C MET A 66 8.82 4.35 -2.04
N PRO A 67 10.11 4.72 -2.15
CA PRO A 67 10.97 4.19 -3.22
C PRO A 67 11.13 2.66 -3.15
N ARG A 68 11.02 2.13 -1.93
CA ARG A 68 10.83 0.74 -1.47
C ARG A 68 9.78 -0.11 -2.19
N PHE A 69 8.59 0.00 -1.65
CA PHE A 69 7.39 -0.73 -1.96
C PHE A 69 6.25 0.27 -1.76
N ASN A 70 4.99 -0.16 -1.83
CA ASN A 70 3.88 0.69 -1.38
C ASN A 70 3.70 0.55 0.15
N PRO A 71 4.07 1.56 0.97
CA PRO A 71 3.97 1.51 2.43
C PRO A 71 2.57 1.87 2.96
N ILE A 72 1.61 2.13 2.08
CA ILE A 72 0.23 2.46 2.44
C ILE A 72 -0.68 1.42 1.80
N ALA A 73 -1.35 0.64 2.63
CA ALA A 73 -2.33 -0.34 2.18
C ALA A 73 -3.65 0.35 1.80
N GLN A 74 -3.91 0.46 0.50
CA GLN A 74 -5.17 0.98 -0.06
C GLN A 74 -6.44 0.56 0.72
N PRO A 75 -6.69 -0.73 1.04
CA PRO A 75 -7.94 -1.13 1.68
C PRO A 75 -8.10 -0.64 3.13
N SER A 76 -7.01 -0.19 3.78
CA SER A 76 -7.06 0.34 5.15
C SER A 76 -7.04 1.87 5.22
N VAL A 77 -7.03 2.58 4.09
CA VAL A 77 -6.88 4.05 4.07
C VAL A 77 -8.15 4.79 4.48
N VAL A 78 -7.97 5.85 5.27
CA VAL A 78 -8.81 7.04 5.31
C VAL A 78 -8.00 8.23 4.80
N VAL A 79 -8.57 9.05 3.92
CA VAL A 79 -7.87 10.16 3.26
C VAL A 79 -8.74 11.40 3.18
N ARG A 80 -8.13 12.59 3.25
CA ARG A 80 -8.83 13.85 2.95
C ARG A 80 -9.19 13.93 1.47
N ALA A 81 -10.47 14.06 1.16
CA ALA A 81 -10.97 14.13 -0.22
C ALA A 81 -10.28 15.23 -1.03
N ALA A 82 -10.11 16.42 -0.44
CA ALA A 82 -9.49 17.58 -1.11
C ALA A 82 -8.09 17.25 -1.65
N VAL A 83 -7.26 16.57 -0.85
CA VAL A 83 -5.88 16.21 -1.23
C VAL A 83 -5.86 15.27 -2.44
N VAL A 84 -6.80 14.33 -2.52
CA VAL A 84 -6.93 13.42 -3.68
C VAL A 84 -7.42 14.17 -4.92
N HIS A 85 -8.38 15.08 -4.76
CA HIS A 85 -8.91 15.88 -5.86
C HIS A 85 -7.87 16.82 -6.46
N GLU A 86 -7.13 17.54 -5.62
CA GLU A 86 -6.04 18.43 -6.03
C GLU A 86 -4.90 17.68 -6.74
N ALA A 87 -4.68 16.41 -6.37
CA ALA A 87 -3.70 15.56 -7.05
C ALA A 87 -4.18 15.01 -8.39
N GLY A 88 -5.47 15.16 -8.73
CA GLY A 88 -6.10 14.64 -9.95
C GLY A 88 -6.63 13.21 -9.85
N GLY A 89 -6.85 12.70 -8.63
CA GLY A 89 -7.44 11.37 -8.40
C GLY A 89 -6.57 10.20 -8.84
N TYR A 90 -7.21 9.04 -9.03
CA TYR A 90 -6.59 7.83 -9.58
C TYR A 90 -6.33 7.96 -11.08
N ARG A 91 -5.23 7.36 -11.54
CA ARG A 91 -4.86 7.29 -12.96
C ARG A 91 -4.98 5.83 -13.42
N ALA A 92 -5.25 5.62 -14.71
CA ALA A 92 -5.34 4.30 -15.32
C ALA A 92 -3.97 3.59 -15.36
N ARG A 93 -3.57 3.02 -14.22
CA ARG A 93 -2.38 2.19 -14.01
C ARG A 93 -2.82 0.87 -13.36
N THR A 94 -1.96 -0.13 -13.34
CA THR A 94 -2.23 -1.38 -12.60
C THR A 94 -1.96 -1.20 -11.10
N CYS A 95 -1.14 -0.22 -10.73
CA CYS A 95 -0.78 0.14 -9.35
C CYS A 95 -1.27 1.57 -9.05
N GLU A 96 -2.58 1.79 -9.16
CA GLU A 96 -3.21 3.11 -9.06
C GLU A 96 -3.00 3.76 -7.68
N ASP A 97 -3.05 2.94 -6.64
CA ASP A 97 -2.83 3.34 -5.25
C ASP A 97 -1.39 3.84 -5.04
N TYR A 98 -0.40 3.05 -5.45
CA TYR A 98 1.01 3.41 -5.30
C TYR A 98 1.39 4.66 -6.09
N ASP A 99 0.80 4.84 -7.27
CA ASP A 99 0.93 6.07 -8.06
C ASP A 99 0.38 7.29 -7.30
N LEU A 100 -0.84 7.19 -6.78
CA LEU A 100 -1.47 8.27 -6.02
C LEU A 100 -0.66 8.63 -4.78
N TRP A 101 -0.27 7.65 -3.97
CA TRP A 101 0.51 7.90 -2.75
C TRP A 101 1.88 8.51 -3.07
N SER A 102 2.55 8.06 -4.13
CA SER A 102 3.82 8.65 -4.58
C SER A 102 3.65 10.11 -5.00
N ARG A 103 2.58 10.41 -5.76
CA ARG A 103 2.24 11.78 -6.18
C ARG A 103 1.91 12.71 -5.02
N LEU A 104 1.24 12.19 -3.98
CA LEU A 104 0.93 12.95 -2.78
C LEU A 104 2.19 13.21 -1.95
N ALA A 105 3.07 12.21 -1.81
CA ALA A 105 4.32 12.36 -1.07
C ALA A 105 5.28 13.38 -1.72
N VAL A 106 5.42 13.37 -3.06
CA VAL A 106 6.22 14.38 -3.77
C VAL A 106 5.67 15.80 -3.60
N ARG A 107 4.35 15.94 -3.35
CA ARG A 107 3.71 17.23 -3.05
C ARG A 107 3.76 17.61 -1.56
N GLY A 108 4.42 16.81 -0.71
CA GLY A 108 4.56 17.09 0.71
C GLY A 108 3.34 16.73 1.57
N ALA A 109 2.44 15.87 1.08
CA ALA A 109 1.33 15.38 1.89
C ALA A 109 1.84 14.59 3.11
N ARG A 110 1.16 14.74 4.25
CA ARG A 110 1.51 14.03 5.49
C ARG A 110 0.81 12.67 5.57
N PHE A 111 1.56 11.66 6.00
CA PHE A 111 1.12 10.26 6.06
C PHE A 111 1.31 9.70 7.46
N ALA A 112 0.46 8.73 7.83
CA ALA A 112 0.65 7.88 8.99
C ALA A 112 0.01 6.51 8.74
N ASN A 113 0.41 5.50 9.51
CA ASN A 113 -0.33 4.25 9.64
C ASN A 113 -0.69 4.02 11.10
N HIS A 114 -1.92 3.63 11.36
CA HIS A 114 -2.36 3.21 12.70
C HIS A 114 -1.65 1.91 13.10
N PRO A 115 -1.19 1.74 14.36
CA PRO A 115 -0.46 0.54 14.78
C PRO A 115 -1.34 -0.72 14.88
N GLN A 116 -2.66 -0.58 14.94
CA GLN A 116 -3.58 -1.71 15.01
C GLN A 116 -3.89 -2.30 13.63
N ILE A 117 -4.27 -3.57 13.62
CA ILE A 117 -4.87 -4.23 12.46
C ILE A 117 -6.26 -3.63 12.26
N LEU A 118 -6.46 -2.96 11.13
CA LEU A 118 -7.75 -2.32 10.82
C LEU A 118 -8.58 -3.13 9.82
N VAL A 119 -7.93 -3.95 9.00
CA VAL A 119 -8.55 -4.68 7.90
C VAL A 119 -8.03 -6.11 7.83
N ARG A 120 -8.96 -7.03 7.62
CA ARG A 120 -8.73 -8.43 7.26
C ARG A 120 -8.75 -8.52 5.73
N TYR A 121 -7.56 -8.58 5.15
CA TYR A 121 -7.29 -8.52 3.72
C TYR A 121 -7.38 -9.90 3.07
N ARG A 122 -8.28 -10.08 2.11
CA ARG A 122 -8.53 -11.39 1.50
C ARG A 122 -7.56 -11.72 0.38
N LEU A 123 -6.85 -12.84 0.51
CA LEU A 123 -5.90 -13.32 -0.50
C LEU A 123 -6.55 -14.34 -1.45
N HIS A 124 -7.03 -13.88 -2.60
CA HIS A 124 -7.48 -14.78 -3.67
C HIS A 124 -6.32 -15.34 -4.50
N ALA A 125 -6.44 -16.61 -4.91
CA ALA A 125 -5.52 -17.21 -5.88
C ALA A 125 -5.54 -16.46 -7.23
N ALA A 126 -6.67 -15.83 -7.57
CA ALA A 126 -6.87 -15.08 -8.81
C ALA A 126 -6.25 -13.67 -8.81
N SER A 127 -5.97 -13.07 -7.64
CA SER A 127 -5.33 -11.74 -7.53
C SER A 127 -3.92 -11.74 -8.11
N MET A 128 -3.30 -12.91 -8.24
CA MET A 128 -1.92 -13.12 -8.69
C MET A 128 -1.81 -13.67 -10.12
N LYS A 129 -2.75 -13.35 -11.02
CA LYS A 129 -2.62 -13.76 -12.43
C LYS A 129 -1.32 -13.20 -13.03
N ARG A 130 -0.53 -14.06 -13.68
CA ARG A 130 0.78 -13.74 -14.31
C ARG A 130 0.79 -12.47 -15.17
N ARG A 131 -0.27 -12.21 -15.94
CA ARG A 131 -0.39 -11.00 -16.78
C ARG A 131 -0.53 -9.73 -15.93
N LYS A 132 -1.35 -9.77 -14.87
CA LYS A 132 -1.49 -8.66 -13.92
C LYS A 132 -0.18 -8.40 -13.19
N LEU A 133 0.52 -9.45 -12.74
CA LEU A 133 1.80 -9.32 -12.05
C LEU A 133 2.87 -8.60 -12.89
N ARG A 134 3.03 -8.95 -14.17
CA ARG A 134 3.99 -8.27 -15.05
C ARG A 134 3.61 -6.81 -15.32
N ALA A 135 2.31 -6.51 -15.48
CA ALA A 135 1.85 -5.14 -15.64
C ALA A 135 2.10 -4.31 -14.36
N SER A 136 1.74 -4.84 -13.19
CA SER A 136 2.01 -4.21 -11.89
C SER A 136 3.50 -3.95 -11.65
N LEU A 137 4.37 -4.91 -11.99
CA LEU A 137 5.82 -4.73 -11.87
C LEU A 137 6.34 -3.62 -12.79
N ARG A 138 5.89 -3.56 -14.05
CA ARG A 138 6.26 -2.49 -14.98
C ARG A 138 5.80 -1.13 -14.47
N ASP A 139 4.55 -1.03 -14.02
CA ASP A 139 4.00 0.22 -13.49
C ASP A 139 4.73 0.65 -12.21
N THR A 140 5.05 -0.29 -11.32
CA THR A 140 5.85 -0.03 -10.11
C THR A 140 7.21 0.57 -10.47
N VAL A 141 7.92 -0.01 -11.46
CA VAL A 141 9.21 0.53 -11.92
C VAL A 141 9.04 1.91 -12.56
N ALA A 142 7.99 2.12 -13.35
CA ALA A 142 7.70 3.41 -13.96
C ALA A 142 7.42 4.50 -12.91
N ILE A 143 6.55 4.23 -11.94
CA ILE A 143 6.23 5.12 -10.80
C ILE A 143 7.51 5.47 -10.03
N LYS A 144 8.36 4.49 -9.74
CA LYS A 144 9.66 4.71 -9.07
C LYS A 144 10.58 5.63 -9.85
N ARG A 145 10.65 5.46 -11.17
CA ARG A 145 11.47 6.32 -12.04
C ARG A 145 10.88 7.72 -12.18
N GLU A 146 9.56 7.85 -12.18
CA GLU A 146 8.85 9.13 -12.33
C GLU A 146 8.99 9.99 -11.07
N HIS A 147 8.80 9.40 -9.87
CA HIS A 147 8.66 10.16 -8.63
C HIS A 147 9.88 10.07 -7.71
N TRP A 148 10.64 8.98 -7.78
CA TRP A 148 11.67 8.67 -6.77
C TRP A 148 13.09 8.66 -7.33
N ARG A 149 13.30 8.95 -8.62
CA ARG A 149 14.63 8.87 -9.26
C ARG A 149 15.71 9.71 -8.58
N SER A 150 15.37 10.92 -8.13
CA SER A 150 16.32 11.83 -7.49
C SER A 150 16.82 11.35 -6.12
N VAL A 151 16.01 10.55 -5.40
CA VAL A 151 16.35 10.04 -4.06
C VAL A 151 16.95 8.63 -4.09
N LEU A 152 16.99 7.99 -5.26
CA LEU A 152 17.57 6.66 -5.41
C LEU A 152 19.10 6.76 -5.51
N GLY A 153 19.80 6.33 -4.47
CA GLY A 153 21.24 6.06 -4.54
C GLY A 153 21.57 4.82 -5.40
N PHE A 154 22.85 4.43 -5.42
CA PHE A 154 23.32 3.24 -6.14
C PHE A 154 22.54 1.96 -5.76
N ARG A 155 22.33 1.73 -4.47
CA ARG A 155 21.53 0.61 -3.95
C ARG A 155 20.08 0.63 -4.43
N GLY A 156 19.50 1.83 -4.59
CA GLY A 156 18.15 1.99 -5.12
C GLY A 156 18.06 1.55 -6.58
N HIS A 157 19.04 1.95 -7.39
CA HIS A 157 19.15 1.56 -8.79
C HIS A 157 19.37 0.05 -8.97
N LEU A 158 20.26 -0.56 -8.17
CA LEU A 158 20.46 -2.02 -8.16
C LEU A 158 19.16 -2.76 -7.84
N ARG A 159 18.36 -2.24 -6.91
CA ARG A 159 17.08 -2.88 -6.57
C ARG A 159 16.06 -2.78 -7.69
N ILE A 160 15.94 -1.64 -8.36
CA ILE A 160 15.09 -1.52 -9.55
C ILE A 160 15.55 -2.50 -10.63
N ALA A 161 16.86 -2.67 -10.82
CA ALA A 161 17.39 -3.68 -11.75
C ALA A 161 16.99 -5.11 -11.33
N GLY A 162 17.05 -5.42 -10.03
CA GLY A 162 16.54 -6.69 -9.47
C GLY A 162 15.04 -6.89 -9.68
N GLU A 163 14.22 -5.86 -9.47
CA GLU A 163 12.77 -5.90 -9.72
C GLU A 163 12.45 -6.11 -11.21
N CYS A 164 13.24 -5.50 -12.10
CA CYS A 164 13.18 -5.78 -13.53
C CYS A 164 13.56 -7.24 -13.83
N ALA A 165 14.57 -7.81 -13.15
CA ALA A 165 14.96 -9.20 -13.32
C ALA A 165 13.85 -10.19 -12.90
N LEU A 166 13.01 -9.83 -11.90
CA LEU A 166 11.84 -10.63 -11.54
C LEU A 166 10.82 -10.78 -12.69
N LEU A 167 10.78 -9.86 -13.67
CA LEU A 167 9.93 -9.99 -14.86
C LEU A 167 10.28 -11.23 -15.71
N CYS A 168 11.53 -11.70 -15.60
CA CYS A 168 12.05 -12.86 -16.32
C CYS A 168 11.78 -14.18 -15.59
N LEU A 169 11.39 -14.16 -14.31
CA LEU A 169 11.12 -15.37 -13.53
C LEU A 169 9.70 -15.92 -13.76
N PRO A 170 9.48 -17.23 -13.54
CA PRO A 170 8.14 -17.82 -13.56
C PRO A 170 7.23 -17.20 -12.50
N ALA A 171 5.97 -16.91 -12.86
CA ALA A 171 5.02 -16.24 -11.96
C ALA A 171 4.75 -16.99 -10.64
N ALA A 172 4.85 -18.32 -10.65
CA ALA A 172 4.71 -19.13 -9.44
C ALA A 172 5.82 -18.82 -8.43
N VAL A 173 7.06 -18.64 -8.90
CA VAL A 173 8.22 -18.29 -8.05
C VAL A 173 8.04 -16.90 -7.47
N VAL A 174 7.66 -15.93 -8.30
CA VAL A 174 7.44 -14.55 -7.84
C VAL A 174 6.30 -14.48 -6.81
N THR A 175 5.22 -15.23 -7.02
CA THR A 175 4.08 -15.31 -6.08
C THR A 175 4.48 -15.95 -4.76
N HIS A 176 5.26 -17.03 -4.81
CA HIS A 176 5.77 -17.70 -3.61
C HIS A 176 6.68 -16.76 -2.81
N LEU A 177 7.63 -16.09 -3.47
CA LEU A 177 8.50 -15.11 -2.84
C LEU A 177 7.71 -13.95 -2.25
N PHE A 178 6.74 -13.41 -2.99
CA PHE A 178 5.88 -12.33 -2.51
C PHE A 178 5.14 -12.71 -1.23
N ARG A 179 4.53 -13.90 -1.18
CA ARG A 179 3.83 -14.38 0.02
C ARG A 179 4.76 -14.53 1.21
N ARG A 180 5.94 -15.12 1.01
CA ARG A 180 6.93 -15.31 2.08
C ARG A 180 7.55 -14.01 2.60
N LEU A 181 7.74 -13.02 1.72
CA LEU A 181 8.41 -11.77 2.08
C LEU A 181 7.43 -10.70 2.60
N SER A 182 6.16 -10.77 2.20
CA SER A 182 5.17 -9.72 2.52
C SER A 182 4.34 -10.00 3.76
N PHE A 183 4.23 -11.25 4.19
CA PHE A 183 3.42 -11.65 5.33
C PHE A 183 4.28 -12.33 6.39
N ARG A 184 4.14 -11.86 7.64
CA ARG A 184 4.69 -12.56 8.79
C ARG A 184 3.67 -13.58 9.29
N PRO A 185 4.09 -14.78 9.71
CA PRO A 185 3.22 -15.71 10.41
C PRO A 185 2.52 -15.02 11.60
N VAL A 186 1.29 -15.42 11.89
CA VAL A 186 0.52 -14.86 13.01
C VAL A 186 1.25 -15.05 14.35
N ASP A 187 2.04 -16.12 14.47
CA ASP A 187 2.77 -16.52 15.68
C ASP A 187 4.27 -16.19 15.64
N ALA A 188 4.72 -15.30 14.75
CA ALA A 188 6.12 -14.88 14.73
C ALA A 188 6.40 -13.91 15.90
N PRO A 189 7.48 -14.12 16.67
CA PRO A 189 7.86 -13.23 17.78
C PRO A 189 8.17 -11.81 17.33
#